data_AF-A0A553SUR4-F1
#
_entry.id   AF-A0A553SUR4-F1
#
_cell.length_a   1.000
_cell.length_b   1.000
_cell.length_c   1.000
_cell.angle_alpha   90.00
_cell.angle_beta   90.00
_cell.angle_gamma   90.00
#
_symmetry.space_group_name_H-M   'P 1'
#
loop_
_entity.id
_entity.type
_entity.pdbx_description
1 polymer ?
#
loop_
_entity_poly.entity_id
_entity_poly.type
_entity_poly.pdbx_seq_one_letter_code
_entity_poly.pdbx_strand_id
1 'polypeptide(L)' 'MCVDSTCRQAFSKGFAVTIVKDGNSTYDSQNLAAEHIIMHHNKVFKDWFASVSDTNDIEF' A
#
# COMPACT_ATOMS: atom_id res chain seq x y z
N MET A 1 -3.78 -6.60 -4.77
CA MET A 1 -4.58 -7.44 -3.85
C MET A 1 -3.74 -8.07 -2.74
N CYS A 2 -2.66 -8.80 -3.04
CA CYS A 2 -1.82 -9.45 -2.00
C CYS A 2 -1.26 -8.48 -0.95
N VAL A 3 -0.75 -7.32 -1.37
CA VAL A 3 -0.18 -6.30 -0.46
C VAL A 3 -1.26 -5.78 0.51
N ASP A 4 -2.42 -5.35 0.02
CA ASP A 4 -3.53 -4.86 0.85
C ASP A 4 -3.97 -5.89 1.90
N SER A 5 -4.22 -7.14 1.47
CA SER A 5 -4.64 -8.21 2.39
C SER A 5 -3.60 -8.48 3.48
N THR A 6 -2.31 -8.53 3.13
CA THR A 6 -1.23 -8.76 4.10
C THR A 6 -1.11 -7.59 5.09
N CYS A 7 -1.15 -6.35 4.62
CA CYS A 7 -1.08 -5.16 5.47
C CYS A 7 -2.23 -5.10 6.47
N ARG A 8 -3.46 -5.38 6.02
CA ARG A 8 -4.63 -5.44 6.92
C ARG A 8 -4.49 -6.54 7.97
N GLN A 9 -3.97 -7.70 7.59
CA GLN A 9 -3.74 -8.80 8.53
C GLN A 9 -2.62 -8.48 9.52
N ALA A 10 -1.52 -7.87 9.08
CA ALA A 10 -0.42 -7.43 9.94
C ALA A 10 -0.89 -6.38 10.95
N PHE A 11 -1.63 -5.36 10.48
CA PHE A 11 -2.23 -4.36 11.36
C PHE A 11 -3.19 -4.99 12.39
N SER A 12 -4.06 -5.90 11.95
CA SER A 12 -4.99 -6.61 12.85
C SER A 12 -4.28 -7.46 13.91
N LYS A 13 -3.03 -7.86 13.65
CA LYS A 13 -2.17 -8.58 14.60
C LYS A 13 -1.29 -7.66 15.45
N GLY A 14 -1.44 -6.34 15.33
CA GLY A 14 -0.72 -5.36 16.14
C GLY A 14 0.67 -4.98 15.62
N PHE A 15 1.02 -5.36 14.38
CA PHE A 15 2.28 -4.90 13.79
C PHE A 15 2.18 -3.44 13.34
N ALA A 16 3.26 -2.68 13.55
CA ALA A 16 3.47 -1.42 12.85
C ALA A 16 3.84 -1.71 11.40
N VAL A 17 3.06 -1.19 10.46
CA VAL A 17 3.23 -1.46 9.02
C VAL A 17 3.68 -0.18 8.32
N THR A 18 4.80 -0.26 7.60
CA THR A 18 5.26 0.78 6.66
C THR A 18 5.16 0.24 5.24
N ILE A 19 4.57 1.03 4.33
CA ILE A 19 4.50 0.75 2.90
C ILE A 19 5.38 1.74 2.16
N VAL A 20 6.23 1.20 1.28
CA VAL A 20 6.96 1.98 0.28
C VAL A 20 5.96 2.38 -0.82
N LYS A 21 5.77 3.69 -1.03
CA LYS A 21 4.74 4.25 -1.92
C LYS A 21 4.80 3.71 -3.35
N ASP A 22 5.99 3.53 -3.89
CA ASP A 22 6.29 3.01 -5.23
C ASP A 22 6.78 1.54 -5.22
N GLY A 23 6.73 0.88 -4.06
CA GLY A 23 7.16 -0.52 -3.89
C GLY A 23 6.09 -1.56 -4.23
N ASN A 24 4.98 -1.16 -4.85
CA ASN A 24 3.91 -2.06 -5.26
C ASN A 24 3.43 -1.76 -6.68
N SER A 25 2.95 -2.80 -7.36
CA SER A 25 2.45 -2.71 -8.73
C SER A 25 1.14 -3.48 -8.89
N THR A 26 0.41 -3.15 -9.95
CA THR A 26 -0.84 -3.83 -10.32
C THR A 26 -1.09 -3.70 -11.82
N TYR A 27 -2.18 -4.28 -12.29
CA TYR A 27 -2.61 -4.21 -13.68
C TYR A 27 -3.78 -3.26 -13.83
N ASP A 28 -3.99 -2.76 -15.05
CA ASP A 28 -5.24 -2.09 -15.40
C ASP A 28 -6.43 -3.03 -15.13
N SER A 29 -7.53 -2.44 -14.71
CA SER A 29 -8.83 -3.11 -14.68
C SER A 29 -9.66 -2.65 -15.87
N GLN A 30 -10.84 -3.25 -16.07
CA GLN A 30 -11.74 -2.84 -17.15
C GLN A 30 -12.06 -1.33 -17.15
N ASN A 31 -12.04 -0.68 -15.98
CA ASN A 31 -12.52 0.69 -15.80
C ASN A 31 -11.47 1.67 -15.23
N LEU A 32 -10.29 1.20 -14.83
CA LEU A 32 -9.28 2.01 -14.13
C LEU A 32 -7.88 1.58 -14.53
N ALA A 33 -7.02 2.57 -14.82
CA ALA A 33 -5.60 2.34 -15.04
C ALA A 33 -4.88 1.97 -13.73
N ALA A 34 -3.80 1.19 -13.85
CA ALA A 34 -2.99 0.70 -12.74
C ALA A 34 -2.48 1.82 -11.83
N GLU A 35 -2.08 2.96 -12.40
CA GLU A 35 -1.63 4.14 -11.64
C GLU A 35 -2.70 4.67 -10.68
N HIS A 36 -3.96 4.68 -11.11
CA HIS A 36 -5.08 5.16 -10.30
C HIS A 36 -5.41 4.15 -9.19
N ILE A 37 -5.28 2.86 -9.49
CA ILE A 37 -5.47 1.79 -8.51
C ILE A 37 -4.37 1.88 -7.42
N ILE A 38 -3.11 2.06 -7.82
CA ILE A 38 -1.98 2.23 -6.88
C ILE A 38 -2.18 3.48 -6.02
N MET A 39 -2.56 4.61 -6.63
CA MET A 39 -2.83 5.85 -5.91
C MET A 39 -3.96 5.69 -4.89
N HIS A 40 -5.04 5.00 -5.26
CA HIS A 40 -6.15 4.70 -4.36
C HIS A 40 -5.70 3.83 -3.18
N HIS A 41 -4.96 2.75 -3.44
CA HIS A 41 -4.46 1.87 -2.39
C HIS A 41 -3.50 2.58 -1.43
N ASN A 42 -2.56 3.39 -1.93
CA ASN A 42 -1.66 4.19 -1.09
C ASN A 42 -2.43 5.13 -0.16
N LYS A 43 -3.54 5.73 -0.65
CA LYS A 43 -4.42 6.53 0.20
C LYS A 43 -5.11 5.68 1.29
N VAL A 44 -5.70 4.55 0.92
CA VAL A 44 -6.36 3.64 1.86
C VAL A 44 -5.39 3.12 2.93
N PHE A 45 -4.16 2.77 2.53
CA PHE A 45 -3.10 2.33 3.44
C PHE A 45 -2.81 3.39 4.50
N LYS A 46 -2.51 4.61 4.03
CA LYS A 46 -2.19 5.77 4.88
C LYS A 46 -3.31 6.12 5.86
N ASP A 47 -4.55 6.04 5.40
CA ASP A 47 -5.71 6.47 6.17
C ASP A 47 -6.12 5.46 7.26
N TRP A 48 -5.78 4.16 7.12
CA TRP A 48 -6.38 3.11 7.94
C TRP A 48 -5.41 2.18 8.68
N PHE A 49 -4.31 1.75 8.08
CA PHE A 49 -3.55 0.61 8.64
C PHE A 49 -2.04 0.58 8.37
N ALA A 50 -1.46 1.56 7.68
CA ALA A 50 -0.02 1.64 7.47
C ALA A 50 0.46 3.09 7.37
N SER A 51 1.72 3.34 7.72
CA SER A 51 2.43 4.53 7.25
C SER A 51 2.85 4.32 5.78
N VAL A 52 2.79 5.38 4.98
CA VAL A 52 3.26 5.35 3.60
C VAL A 52 4.43 6.32 3.48
N SER A 53 5.58 5.84 3.04
CA SER A 53 6.82 6.61 2.89
C SER A 53 7.37 6.46 1.48
N ASP A 54 8.10 7.48 1.00
CA ASP A 54 8.84 7.38 -0.25
C ASP A 54 10.07 6.46 -0.05
N THR A 55 10.53 5.79 -1.12
CA THR A 55 11.64 4.82 -1.04
C THR A 55 12.90 5.39 -0.37
N ASN A 56 13.18 6.69 -0.57
CA ASN A 56 14.36 7.35 -0.01
C ASN A 56 14.26 7.64 1.50
N ASP A 57 13.07 7.52 2.08
CA ASP A 57 12.81 7.82 3.50
C ASP A 57 12.80 6.56 4.38
N ILE A 58 13.12 5.39 3.82
CA ILE A 58 13.13 4.10 4.52
C ILE A 58 14.56 3.59 4.65
N GLU A 59 14.97 3.28 5.88
CA GLU A 59 16.23 2.57 6.18
C GLU A 59 15.99 1.06 6.20
N PHE A 60 16.90 0.29 5.59
CA PHE A 60 16.85 -1.17 5.47
C PHE A 60 18.06 -1.83 6.14
#